data_AF-A0A9W7D7F4-F1
#
_entry.id   AF-A0A9W7D7F4-F1
#
_cell.length_a   1.000
_cell.length_b   1.000
_cell.length_c   1.000
_cell.angle_alpha   90.00
_cell.angle_beta   90.00
_cell.angle_gamma   90.00
#
_symmetry.space_group_name_H-M   'P 1'
#
loop_
_entity.id
_entity.type
_entity.pdbx_description
1 polymer ?
#
loop_
_entity_poly.entity_id
_entity_poly.type
_entity_poly.pdbx_seq_one_letter_code
_entity_poly.pdbx_strand_id
1 'polypeptide(L)'
;MGRKTWESLPAKVRPMPQRYNVVLTRDAGYRQRHGVPENVGVAASFREALELVQQQGSKVDQVFVIGGGAVYAEALAYAGCSKVHLTRVKGEMQCDAFFPLELLQRNFTLSGESELKEENGVQFQFVEWERRSEALERTTLADSTAPHEEMQYLDLIRKILAQGARRGDRTGTGTLSVFGAQMRFSLRDNVFPLLTTKRVFWRGVAEELLWLISGDTSAHTLQHKDIHIWDGNASREYLDSRGLPFREVGDLGPVYGFQWRHFGAKYTDMHADYTGQGVDQLAEVIHKLRTNPTDRRIVLSAWNPADLNEMALPPCHMFCQFYVADMELSCQMYQRSADMGLGVPFNIASYALLTRLIAQVTGLKPGEFVHVIGDAHVYLNHVEPLQKQLTRTPRPFPTLLINPEKTTSIDGFTFEDFEVRDYRPHGTIKMEMSV
;
A
#
# COMPACT_ATOMS: atom_id res chain seq x y z
N MET A 1 8.93 -2.91 -26.10
CA MET A 1 9.72 -1.64 -26.09
C MET A 1 8.82 -0.48 -25.74
N GLY A 2 9.34 0.63 -25.20
CA GLY A 2 8.56 1.82 -24.90
C GLY A 2 8.24 2.67 -26.13
N ARG A 3 7.20 3.51 -26.04
CA ARG A 3 6.75 4.41 -27.12
C ARG A 3 7.87 5.21 -27.78
N LYS A 4 8.71 5.89 -26.98
CA LYS A 4 9.83 6.71 -27.51
C LYS A 4 10.84 5.86 -28.28
N THR A 5 11.11 4.63 -27.83
CA THR A 5 12.01 3.68 -28.51
C THR A 5 11.39 3.19 -29.83
N TRP A 6 10.09 2.93 -29.83
CA TRP A 6 9.36 2.62 -31.06
C TRP A 6 9.41 3.79 -32.05
N GLU A 7 9.23 5.02 -31.56
CA GLU A 7 9.27 6.25 -32.35
C GLU A 7 10.65 6.53 -32.95
N SER A 8 11.73 6.15 -32.25
CA SER A 8 13.11 6.32 -32.72
C SER A 8 13.56 5.29 -33.76
N LEU A 9 12.84 4.18 -33.95
CA LEU A 9 13.18 3.19 -34.97
C LEU A 9 13.00 3.78 -36.39
N PRO A 10 13.94 3.58 -37.32
CA PRO A 10 13.77 3.97 -38.71
C PRO A 10 12.52 3.32 -39.32
N ALA A 11 11.76 4.08 -40.11
CA ALA A 11 10.49 3.61 -40.69
C ALA A 11 10.63 2.28 -41.47
N LYS A 12 11.75 2.09 -42.17
CA LYS A 12 12.06 0.87 -42.93
C LYS A 12 12.20 -0.41 -42.09
N VAL A 13 12.39 -0.30 -40.77
CA VAL A 13 12.51 -1.43 -39.84
C VAL A 13 11.44 -1.39 -38.74
N ARG A 14 10.37 -0.61 -38.93
CA ARG A 14 9.27 -0.45 -37.98
C ARG A 14 7.94 -0.86 -38.62
N PRO A 15 7.34 -1.99 -38.22
CA PRO A 15 7.78 -2.96 -37.21
C PRO A 15 9.04 -3.72 -37.60
N MET A 16 9.76 -4.23 -36.59
CA MET A 16 10.94 -5.04 -36.82
C MET A 16 10.55 -6.37 -37.47
N PRO A 17 11.16 -6.76 -38.61
CA PRO A 17 10.77 -7.95 -39.35
C PRO A 17 11.07 -9.23 -38.57
N GLN A 18 10.30 -10.29 -38.87
CA GLN A 18 10.39 -11.64 -38.29
C GLN A 18 10.25 -11.69 -36.76
N ARG A 19 9.61 -10.67 -36.16
CA ARG A 19 9.42 -10.54 -34.73
C ARG A 19 8.00 -10.08 -34.41
N TYR A 20 7.45 -10.59 -33.31
CA TYR A 20 6.25 -9.99 -32.71
C TYR A 20 6.69 -8.75 -31.93
N ASN A 21 6.20 -7.58 -32.34
CA ASN A 21 6.58 -6.31 -31.74
C ASN A 21 5.52 -5.90 -30.72
N VAL A 22 5.92 -5.45 -29.53
CA VAL A 22 5.01 -4.88 -28.53
C VAL A 22 5.49 -3.49 -28.11
N VAL A 23 4.59 -2.51 -28.20
CA VAL A 23 4.83 -1.11 -27.86
C VAL A 23 4.13 -0.77 -26.55
N LEU A 24 4.89 -0.34 -25.54
CA LEU A 24 4.37 0.11 -24.27
C LEU A 24 4.08 1.62 -24.33
N THR A 25 2.81 1.97 -24.14
CA THR A 25 2.33 3.36 -24.13
C THR A 25 1.05 3.46 -23.29
N ARG A 26 0.96 4.49 -22.44
CA ARG A 26 -0.25 4.76 -21.63
C ARG A 26 -1.36 5.46 -22.43
N ASP A 27 -1.10 5.73 -23.70
CA ASP A 27 -2.04 6.35 -24.61
C ASP A 27 -2.98 5.30 -25.22
N ALA A 28 -4.21 5.24 -24.72
CA ALA A 28 -5.24 4.31 -25.20
C ALA A 28 -5.62 4.52 -26.67
N GLY A 29 -5.40 5.71 -27.24
CA GLY A 29 -5.66 6.02 -28.64
C GLY A 29 -4.43 5.88 -29.54
N TYR A 30 -3.30 5.40 -29.01
CA TYR A 30 -2.02 5.43 -29.73
C TYR A 30 -2.09 4.66 -31.04
N ARG A 31 -2.71 3.48 -31.02
CA ARG A 31 -2.88 2.63 -32.21
C ARG A 31 -3.59 3.39 -33.33
N GLN A 32 -4.78 3.93 -33.06
CA GLN A 32 -5.59 4.59 -34.08
C GLN A 32 -4.93 5.88 -34.56
N ARG A 33 -4.36 6.67 -33.65
CA ARG A 33 -3.73 7.96 -34.00
C ARG A 33 -2.47 7.82 -34.84
N HIS A 34 -1.70 6.77 -34.61
CA HIS A 34 -0.39 6.57 -35.26
C HIS A 34 -0.39 5.42 -36.28
N GLY A 35 -1.55 4.86 -36.60
CA GLY A 35 -1.69 3.79 -37.59
C GLY A 35 -0.83 2.56 -37.26
N VAL A 36 -0.74 2.18 -35.97
CA VAL A 36 0.07 1.02 -35.56
C VAL A 36 -0.58 -0.26 -36.12
N PRO A 37 0.15 -1.08 -36.89
CA PRO A 37 -0.41 -2.30 -37.50
C PRO A 37 -1.01 -3.28 -36.49
N GLU A 38 -2.06 -4.00 -36.87
CA GLU A 38 -2.76 -4.98 -36.00
C GLU A 38 -1.86 -6.13 -35.51
N ASN A 39 -0.85 -6.49 -36.29
CA ASN A 39 0.13 -7.52 -35.90
C ASN A 39 1.20 -7.02 -34.90
N VAL A 40 1.11 -5.77 -34.46
CA VAL A 40 1.95 -5.18 -33.40
C VAL A 40 1.10 -5.05 -32.14
N GLY A 41 1.56 -5.60 -31.01
CA GLY A 41 0.91 -5.41 -29.72
C GLY A 41 1.07 -3.98 -29.21
N VAL A 42 0.03 -3.44 -28.57
CA VAL A 42 0.07 -2.15 -27.87
C VAL A 42 -0.42 -2.39 -26.45
N ALA A 43 0.40 -2.05 -25.45
CA ALA A 43 0.13 -2.32 -24.05
C ALA A 43 0.31 -1.06 -23.20
N ALA A 44 -0.55 -0.86 -22.21
CA ALA A 44 -0.45 0.25 -21.25
C ALA A 44 0.60 0.03 -20.16
N SER A 45 1.05 -1.22 -19.98
CA SER A 45 2.00 -1.63 -18.94
C SER A 45 2.92 -2.76 -19.39
N PHE A 46 4.01 -2.99 -18.65
CA PHE A 46 4.91 -4.12 -18.88
C PHE A 46 4.22 -5.48 -18.69
N ARG A 47 3.33 -5.58 -17.71
CA ARG A 47 2.51 -6.78 -17.49
C ARG A 47 1.62 -7.11 -18.68
N GLU A 48 0.85 -6.14 -19.15
CA GLU A 48 -0.03 -6.35 -20.31
C GLU A 48 0.80 -6.71 -21.55
N ALA A 49 2.00 -6.16 -21.70
CA ALA A 49 2.92 -6.58 -22.74
C ALA A 49 3.34 -8.05 -22.62
N LEU A 50 3.60 -8.55 -21.40
CA LEU A 50 3.88 -9.97 -21.16
C LEU A 50 2.66 -10.85 -21.46
N GLU A 51 1.45 -10.42 -21.09
CA GLU A 51 0.20 -11.14 -21.40
C GLU A 51 -0.02 -11.26 -22.91
N LEU A 52 0.20 -10.18 -23.67
CA LEU A 52 0.13 -10.19 -25.14
C LEU A 52 1.14 -11.16 -25.77
N VAL A 53 2.34 -11.24 -25.19
CA VAL A 53 3.37 -12.19 -25.63
C VAL A 53 2.97 -13.62 -25.29
N GLN A 54 2.45 -13.88 -24.10
CA GLN A 54 1.99 -15.20 -23.67
C GLN A 54 0.83 -15.70 -24.55
N GLN A 55 -0.06 -14.82 -24.98
CA GLN A 55 -1.15 -15.14 -25.92
C GLN A 55 -0.65 -15.59 -27.31
N GLN A 56 0.60 -15.27 -27.68
CA GLN A 56 1.18 -15.80 -28.92
C GLN A 56 1.55 -17.29 -28.81
N GLY A 57 1.61 -17.84 -27.60
CA GLY A 57 1.94 -19.24 -27.34
C GLY A 57 3.27 -19.63 -27.97
N SER A 58 3.30 -20.77 -28.66
CA SER A 58 4.50 -21.33 -29.29
C SER A 58 5.03 -20.53 -30.49
N LYS A 59 4.38 -19.44 -30.90
CA LYS A 59 4.88 -18.56 -31.98
C LYS A 59 6.03 -17.66 -31.52
N VAL A 60 6.20 -17.50 -30.21
CA VAL A 60 7.28 -16.71 -29.62
C VAL A 60 8.17 -17.65 -28.82
N ASP A 61 9.43 -17.75 -29.25
CA ASP A 61 10.46 -18.55 -28.58
C ASP A 61 11.12 -17.75 -27.44
N GLN A 62 11.60 -16.55 -27.77
CA GLN A 62 12.32 -15.68 -26.83
C GLN A 62 11.73 -14.27 -26.79
N VAL A 63 11.83 -13.64 -25.61
CA VAL A 63 11.33 -12.29 -25.36
C VAL A 63 12.50 -11.35 -25.11
N PHE A 64 12.63 -10.32 -25.94
CA PHE A 64 13.66 -9.29 -25.79
C PHE A 64 13.04 -7.94 -25.43
N VAL A 65 13.47 -7.39 -24.29
CA VAL A 65 13.18 -6.01 -23.92
C VAL A 65 14.28 -5.12 -24.49
N ILE A 66 13.92 -4.24 -25.42
CA ILE A 66 14.88 -3.39 -26.15
C ILE A 66 14.78 -1.91 -25.78
N GLY A 67 14.27 -1.61 -24.59
CA GLY A 67 14.24 -0.27 -24.00
C GLY A 67 12.88 0.43 -24.06
N GLY A 68 12.79 1.69 -23.61
CA GLY A 68 13.87 2.56 -23.09
C GLY A 68 14.14 2.40 -21.58
N GLY A 69 14.85 3.36 -20.97
CA GLY A 69 15.31 3.29 -19.57
C GLY A 69 14.26 2.84 -18.55
N ALA A 70 13.04 3.39 -18.61
CA ALA A 70 11.94 2.97 -17.73
C ALA A 70 11.52 1.50 -17.96
N VAL A 71 11.46 1.06 -19.22
CA VAL A 71 11.10 -0.32 -19.58
C VAL A 71 12.22 -1.29 -19.21
N TYR A 72 13.48 -0.85 -19.31
CA TYR A 72 14.62 -1.61 -18.79
C TYR A 72 14.55 -1.75 -17.28
N ALA A 73 14.17 -0.71 -16.54
CA ALA A 73 14.03 -0.79 -15.09
C ALA A 73 12.98 -1.83 -14.68
N GLU A 74 11.81 -1.83 -15.34
CA GLU A 74 10.77 -2.85 -15.16
C GLU A 74 11.31 -4.25 -15.50
N ALA A 75 12.03 -4.41 -16.61
CA ALA A 75 12.57 -5.69 -17.04
C ALA A 75 13.66 -6.25 -16.10
N LEU A 76 14.60 -5.42 -15.62
CA LEU A 76 15.66 -5.87 -14.71
C LEU A 76 15.12 -6.29 -13.35
N ALA A 77 14.02 -5.68 -12.92
CA ALA A 77 13.34 -6.05 -11.69
C ALA A 77 12.43 -7.28 -11.85
N TYR A 78 11.98 -7.61 -13.08
CA TYR A 78 11.16 -8.78 -13.36
C TYR A 78 11.96 -10.09 -13.26
N ALA A 79 11.54 -11.01 -12.39
CA ALA A 79 12.23 -12.28 -12.12
C ALA A 79 12.46 -13.14 -13.39
N GLY A 80 11.54 -13.09 -14.35
CA GLY A 80 11.66 -13.84 -15.61
C GLY A 80 12.71 -13.29 -16.59
N CYS A 81 13.31 -12.13 -16.34
CA CYS A 81 14.44 -11.64 -17.13
C CYS A 81 15.71 -12.36 -16.69
N SER A 82 16.09 -13.42 -17.40
CA SER A 82 17.23 -14.30 -17.04
C SER A 82 18.60 -13.75 -17.43
N LYS A 83 18.67 -12.98 -18.52
CA LYS A 83 19.93 -12.52 -19.11
C LYS A 83 19.83 -11.08 -19.60
N VAL A 84 20.95 -10.35 -19.54
CA VAL A 84 21.10 -9.01 -20.12
C VAL A 84 22.27 -9.02 -21.07
N HIS A 85 22.01 -8.64 -22.33
CA HIS A 85 23.03 -8.41 -23.34
C HIS A 85 23.24 -6.91 -23.46
N LEU A 86 24.42 -6.44 -23.08
CA LEU A 86 24.77 -5.02 -23.03
C LEU A 86 25.95 -4.75 -23.96
N THR A 87 25.83 -3.72 -24.80
CA THR A 87 26.99 -3.16 -25.51
C THR A 87 27.56 -2.01 -24.69
N ARG A 88 28.72 -2.23 -24.06
CA ARG A 88 29.45 -1.19 -23.32
C ARG A 88 30.25 -0.35 -24.32
N VAL A 89 29.71 0.81 -24.70
CA VAL A 89 30.40 1.77 -25.57
C VAL A 89 31.31 2.66 -24.71
N LYS A 90 32.57 2.78 -25.11
CA LYS A 90 33.58 3.59 -24.40
C LYS A 90 33.58 5.02 -24.93
N GLY A 91 33.79 5.97 -24.02
CA GLY A 91 33.83 7.40 -24.32
C GLY A 91 32.74 8.17 -23.58
N GLU A 92 32.84 9.49 -23.64
CA GLU A 92 31.85 10.40 -23.08
C GLU A 92 30.92 10.89 -24.18
N MET A 93 29.62 10.74 -23.96
CA MET A 93 28.58 11.14 -24.91
C MET A 93 27.48 11.88 -24.16
N GLN A 94 26.95 12.94 -24.76
CA GLN A 94 25.78 13.63 -24.21
C GLN A 94 24.54 12.74 -24.37
N CYS A 95 23.94 12.35 -23.26
CA CYS A 95 22.77 11.47 -23.20
C CYS A 95 21.69 12.10 -22.30
N ASP A 96 20.42 11.88 -22.65
CA ASP A 96 19.24 12.33 -21.90
C ASP A 96 18.38 11.17 -21.36
N ALA A 97 18.77 9.92 -21.68
CA ALA A 97 18.14 8.69 -21.22
C ALA A 97 19.22 7.70 -20.78
N PHE A 98 19.03 7.09 -19.61
CA PHE A 98 20.04 6.25 -18.97
C PHE A 98 19.53 4.83 -18.74
N PHE A 99 20.44 3.87 -18.86
CA PHE A 99 20.21 2.48 -18.48
C PHE A 99 20.32 2.35 -16.95
N PRO A 100 19.41 1.65 -16.27
CA PRO A 100 19.40 1.53 -14.80
C PRO A 100 20.50 0.57 -14.29
N LEU A 101 21.75 1.06 -14.31
CA LEU A 101 22.94 0.28 -14.00
C LEU A 101 22.95 -0.27 -12.56
N GLU A 102 22.43 0.48 -11.59
CA GLU A 102 22.33 0.05 -10.20
C GLU A 102 21.45 -1.19 -10.04
N LEU A 103 20.30 -1.23 -10.72
CA LEU A 103 19.42 -2.40 -10.73
C LEU A 103 20.08 -3.62 -11.39
N LEU A 104 20.85 -3.40 -12.46
CA LEU A 104 21.61 -4.46 -13.12
C LEU A 104 22.63 -5.06 -12.15
N GLN A 105 23.48 -4.22 -11.55
CA GLN A 105 24.54 -4.65 -10.63
C GLN A 105 23.98 -5.36 -9.39
N ARG A 106 22.81 -4.92 -8.92
CA ARG A 106 22.09 -5.52 -7.78
C ARG A 106 21.57 -6.91 -8.10
N ASN A 107 20.91 -7.09 -9.25
CA ASN A 107 20.13 -8.29 -9.54
C ASN A 107 20.88 -9.33 -10.40
N PHE A 108 21.95 -8.92 -11.07
CA PHE A 108 22.70 -9.75 -12.02
C PHE A 108 24.19 -9.81 -11.66
N THR A 109 24.86 -10.81 -12.22
CA THR A 109 26.31 -10.94 -12.20
C THR A 109 26.85 -10.97 -13.62
N LEU A 110 28.05 -10.45 -13.81
CA LEU A 110 28.74 -10.51 -15.08
C LEU A 110 29.06 -11.98 -15.43
N SER A 111 28.66 -12.43 -16.61
CA SER A 111 28.88 -13.81 -17.08
C SER A 111 29.82 -13.91 -18.29
N GLY A 112 30.02 -12.82 -19.03
CA GLY A 112 30.97 -12.80 -20.14
C GLY A 112 31.28 -11.40 -20.65
N GLU A 113 32.49 -11.22 -21.18
CA GLU A 113 32.90 -10.02 -21.91
C GLU A 113 33.59 -10.42 -23.21
N SER A 114 33.28 -9.73 -24.31
CA SER A 114 34.02 -9.89 -25.55
C SER A 114 35.34 -9.11 -25.54
N GLU A 115 36.20 -9.43 -26.50
CA GLU A 115 37.30 -8.54 -26.88
C GLU A 115 36.80 -7.14 -27.23
N LEU A 116 37.69 -6.15 -27.07
CA LEU A 116 37.45 -4.76 -27.45
C LEU A 116 37.33 -4.67 -28.96
N LYS A 117 36.26 -4.03 -29.43
CA LYS A 117 36.00 -3.75 -30.84
C LYS A 117 36.02 -2.26 -31.07
N GLU A 118 36.27 -1.86 -32.32
CA GLU A 118 36.24 -0.46 -32.73
C GLU A 118 35.52 -0.35 -34.08
N GLU A 119 34.60 0.60 -34.17
CA GLU A 119 33.91 0.95 -35.42
C GLU A 119 33.73 2.46 -35.49
N ASN A 120 34.12 3.08 -36.60
CA ASN A 120 34.06 4.54 -36.80
C ASN A 120 34.72 5.36 -35.67
N GLY A 121 35.82 4.85 -35.10
CA GLY A 121 36.53 5.48 -33.98
C GLY A 121 35.83 5.37 -32.62
N VAL A 122 34.74 4.61 -32.53
CA VAL A 122 34.03 4.33 -31.29
C VAL A 122 34.38 2.92 -30.82
N GLN A 123 34.99 2.83 -29.64
CA GLN A 123 35.34 1.55 -29.03
C GLN A 123 34.17 0.99 -28.23
N PHE A 124 33.95 -0.32 -28.30
CA PHE A 124 32.87 -0.97 -27.54
C PHE A 124 33.18 -2.44 -27.23
N GLN A 125 32.47 -2.99 -26.26
CA GLN A 125 32.51 -4.42 -25.88
C GLN A 125 31.10 -4.97 -25.72
N PHE A 126 30.93 -6.24 -26.06
CA PHE A 126 29.72 -6.98 -25.70
C PHE A 126 29.90 -7.57 -24.31
N VAL A 127 28.91 -7.36 -23.47
CA VAL A 127 28.93 -7.74 -22.06
C VAL A 127 27.65 -8.51 -21.77
N GLU A 128 27.79 -9.70 -21.23
CA GLU A 128 26.67 -10.55 -20.83
C GLU A 128 26.57 -10.60 -19.31
N TRP A 129 25.33 -10.51 -18.83
CA TRP A 129 25.02 -10.64 -17.42
C TRP A 129 23.94 -11.71 -17.23
N GLU A 130 24.10 -12.53 -16.20
CA GLU A 130 23.14 -13.54 -15.80
C GLU A 130 22.54 -13.20 -14.44
N ARG A 131 21.25 -13.49 -14.27
CA ARG A 131 20.54 -13.20 -13.02
C ARG A 131 21.17 -13.98 -11.87
N ARG A 132 21.41 -13.34 -10.73
CA ARG A 132 21.91 -14.01 -9.53
C ARG A 132 20.83 -14.96 -8.99
N SER A 133 21.22 -16.17 -8.59
CA SER A 133 20.32 -17.12 -7.91
C SER A 133 19.70 -16.52 -6.64
N GLU A 134 20.49 -15.84 -5.81
CA GLU A 134 20.00 -15.11 -4.62
C GLU A 134 19.08 -13.92 -4.98
N ALA A 135 19.21 -13.38 -6.20
CA ALA A 135 18.30 -12.34 -6.66
C ALA A 135 16.94 -12.92 -7.05
N LEU A 136 16.76 -14.22 -7.29
CA LEU A 136 15.42 -14.81 -7.42
C LEU A 136 14.62 -14.68 -6.10
N GLU A 137 15.31 -14.77 -4.95
CA GLU A 137 14.69 -14.59 -3.63
C GLU A 137 14.49 -13.10 -3.27
N ARG A 138 15.31 -12.19 -3.86
CA ARG A 138 15.26 -10.73 -3.64
C ARG A 138 14.60 -9.94 -4.77
N THR A 139 14.12 -10.60 -5.83
CA THR A 139 13.40 -9.93 -6.92
C THR A 139 12.02 -9.57 -6.44
N THR A 140 11.89 -8.32 -6.00
CA THR A 140 10.67 -7.74 -5.44
C THR A 140 10.03 -6.73 -6.39
N LEU A 141 10.10 -6.97 -7.70
CA LEU A 141 8.82 -6.99 -8.39
C LEU A 141 8.26 -8.35 -8.08
N ALA A 142 7.30 -8.38 -7.16
CA ALA A 142 6.37 -9.49 -6.98
C ALA A 142 6.18 -10.20 -8.31
N ASP A 143 6.28 -11.53 -8.31
CA ASP A 143 5.83 -12.40 -9.39
C ASP A 143 4.60 -11.77 -10.09
N SER A 144 4.81 -11.02 -11.19
CA SER A 144 3.86 -9.97 -11.63
C SER A 144 2.74 -10.53 -12.50
N THR A 145 2.58 -11.84 -12.47
CA THR A 145 1.34 -12.56 -12.75
C THR A 145 0.27 -12.25 -11.68
N ALA A 146 0.67 -11.90 -10.45
CA ALA A 146 -0.24 -11.53 -9.37
C ALA A 146 -0.81 -10.10 -9.57
N PRO A 147 -2.14 -9.90 -9.52
CA PRO A 147 -2.76 -8.57 -9.62
C PRO A 147 -2.23 -7.61 -8.52
N HIS A 148 -2.12 -6.31 -8.84
CA HIS A 148 -1.69 -5.27 -7.89
C HIS A 148 -2.50 -5.38 -6.58
N GLU A 149 -1.86 -5.30 -5.41
CA GLU A 149 -2.52 -5.60 -4.12
C GLU A 149 -3.76 -4.73 -3.84
N GLU A 150 -3.79 -3.46 -4.30
CA GLU A 150 -4.99 -2.59 -4.26
C GLU A 150 -6.23 -3.21 -4.97
N MET A 151 -6.04 -4.15 -5.90
CA MET A 151 -7.15 -4.89 -6.51
C MET A 151 -7.97 -5.65 -5.47
N GLN A 152 -7.39 -6.10 -4.36
CA GLN A 152 -8.15 -6.77 -3.29
C GLN A 152 -9.25 -5.86 -2.73
N TYR A 153 -8.94 -4.56 -2.53
CA TYR A 153 -9.91 -3.56 -2.09
C TYR A 153 -10.96 -3.28 -3.17
N LEU A 154 -10.54 -3.11 -4.42
CA LEU A 154 -11.47 -2.82 -5.53
C LEU A 154 -12.39 -4.01 -5.84
N ASP A 155 -11.87 -5.23 -5.81
CA ASP A 155 -12.62 -6.47 -6.03
C ASP A 155 -13.62 -6.71 -4.89
N LEU A 156 -13.25 -6.39 -3.65
CA LEU A 156 -14.20 -6.44 -2.53
C LEU A 156 -15.34 -5.44 -2.71
N ILE A 157 -15.08 -4.21 -3.19
CA ILE A 157 -16.14 -3.26 -3.54
C ILE A 157 -17.01 -3.82 -4.67
N ARG A 158 -16.42 -4.34 -5.76
CA ARG A 158 -17.19 -4.96 -6.86
C ARG A 158 -18.09 -6.09 -6.35
N LYS A 159 -17.56 -6.94 -5.48
CA LYS A 159 -18.32 -8.03 -4.85
C LYS A 159 -19.49 -7.49 -4.02
N ILE A 160 -19.27 -6.48 -3.19
CA ILE A 160 -20.34 -5.87 -2.37
C ILE A 160 -21.41 -5.23 -3.25
N LEU A 161 -21.03 -4.50 -4.31
CA LEU A 161 -22.00 -3.87 -5.21
C LEU A 161 -22.82 -4.89 -6.01
N ALA A 162 -22.21 -6.02 -6.39
CA ALA A 162 -22.88 -7.04 -7.20
C ALA A 162 -23.71 -8.04 -6.38
N GLN A 163 -23.26 -8.38 -5.17
CA GLN A 163 -23.78 -9.50 -4.37
C GLN A 163 -24.15 -9.11 -2.93
N GLY A 164 -23.87 -7.88 -2.51
CA GLY A 164 -24.09 -7.43 -1.14
C GLY A 164 -25.56 -7.42 -0.77
N ALA A 165 -25.86 -7.94 0.42
CA ALA A 165 -27.20 -7.88 0.97
C ALA A 165 -27.51 -6.42 1.33
N ARG A 166 -28.64 -5.92 0.83
CA ARG A 166 -29.15 -4.60 1.21
C ARG A 166 -29.68 -4.67 2.65
N ARG A 167 -29.20 -3.78 3.52
CA ARG A 167 -29.58 -3.70 4.92
C ARG A 167 -29.92 -2.26 5.29
N GLY A 168 -30.84 -2.11 6.24
CA GLY A 168 -30.91 -0.87 7.01
C GLY A 168 -29.69 -0.77 7.93
N ASP A 169 -29.41 0.43 8.43
CA ASP A 169 -28.31 0.67 9.35
C ASP A 169 -28.68 1.76 10.36
N ARG A 170 -27.82 2.00 11.35
CA ARG A 170 -28.09 2.92 12.47
C ARG A 170 -28.19 4.39 12.04
N THR A 171 -27.58 4.79 10.93
CA THR A 171 -27.55 6.16 10.41
C THR A 171 -28.76 6.46 9.52
N GLY A 172 -29.51 5.43 9.11
CA GLY A 172 -30.66 5.54 8.22
C GLY A 172 -30.32 5.64 6.72
N THR A 173 -29.03 5.61 6.34
CA THR A 173 -28.58 5.70 4.94
C THR A 173 -28.83 4.42 4.15
N GLY A 174 -28.78 3.27 4.81
CA GLY A 174 -28.74 1.94 4.25
C GLY A 174 -27.37 1.55 3.72
N THR A 175 -27.11 0.24 3.66
CA THR A 175 -25.86 -0.33 3.15
C THR A 175 -26.10 -1.51 2.21
N LEU A 176 -25.11 -1.79 1.36
CA LEU A 176 -24.87 -3.10 0.76
C LEU A 176 -23.72 -3.75 1.51
N SER A 177 -23.86 -5.00 1.95
CA SER A 177 -22.86 -5.64 2.81
C SER A 177 -22.59 -7.11 2.45
N VAL A 178 -21.36 -7.55 2.70
CA VAL A 178 -20.98 -8.97 2.75
C VAL A 178 -20.30 -9.25 4.10
N PHE A 179 -20.48 -10.47 4.61
CA PHE A 179 -19.92 -10.86 5.90
C PHE A 179 -18.71 -11.77 5.72
N GLY A 180 -17.59 -11.40 6.35
CA GLY A 180 -16.33 -12.11 6.23
C GLY A 180 -15.57 -11.74 4.95
N ALA A 181 -14.50 -10.97 5.10
CA ALA A 181 -13.55 -10.70 4.02
C ALA A 181 -12.12 -10.63 4.58
N GLN A 182 -11.13 -10.78 3.69
CA GLN A 182 -9.72 -10.63 4.03
C GLN A 182 -8.98 -9.94 2.89
N MET A 183 -8.05 -9.05 3.23
CA MET A 183 -7.07 -8.47 2.31
C MET A 183 -5.67 -8.59 2.92
N ARG A 184 -4.64 -8.65 2.10
CA ARG A 184 -3.23 -8.78 2.53
C ARG A 184 -2.36 -7.79 1.78
N PHE A 185 -1.48 -7.10 2.47
CA PHE A 185 -0.63 -6.06 1.89
C PHE A 185 0.81 -6.25 2.33
N SER A 186 1.74 -6.25 1.37
CA SER A 186 3.17 -6.30 1.67
C SER A 186 3.65 -4.97 2.25
N LEU A 187 4.51 -5.03 3.27
CA LEU A 187 5.21 -3.89 3.87
C LEU A 187 6.72 -3.93 3.60
N ARG A 188 7.18 -4.98 2.90
CA ARG A 188 8.59 -5.20 2.56
C ARG A 188 9.10 -4.10 1.62
N ASP A 189 10.41 -3.90 1.61
CA ASP A 189 11.09 -2.94 0.72
C ASP A 189 10.52 -1.52 0.74
N ASN A 190 10.07 -1.08 1.91
CA ASN A 190 9.45 0.22 2.12
C ASN A 190 8.13 0.46 1.38
N VAL A 191 7.54 -0.56 0.75
CA VAL A 191 6.21 -0.45 0.17
C VAL A 191 5.21 -0.07 1.27
N PHE A 192 4.34 0.89 0.96
CA PHE A 192 3.33 1.37 1.88
C PHE A 192 1.96 1.34 1.21
N PRO A 193 0.99 0.51 1.68
CA PRO A 193 -0.31 0.32 1.04
C PRO A 193 -1.24 1.52 1.24
N LEU A 194 -0.86 2.67 0.67
CA LEU A 194 -1.64 3.89 0.61
C LEU A 194 -2.36 3.92 -0.74
N LEU A 195 -3.67 3.69 -0.73
CA LEU A 195 -4.46 3.51 -1.94
C LEU A 195 -4.26 4.65 -2.95
N THR A 196 -4.23 4.29 -4.23
CA THR A 196 -3.87 5.21 -5.31
C THR A 196 -5.05 5.52 -6.21
N THR A 197 -6.09 4.69 -6.25
CA THR A 197 -7.32 4.95 -7.03
C THR A 197 -8.14 6.10 -6.45
N LYS A 198 -7.86 6.53 -5.22
CA LYS A 198 -8.38 7.75 -4.59
C LYS A 198 -7.32 8.29 -3.62
N ARG A 199 -7.11 9.61 -3.60
CA ARG A 199 -6.23 10.24 -2.60
C ARG A 199 -6.74 9.96 -1.19
N VAL A 200 -5.88 9.37 -0.35
CA VAL A 200 -6.11 9.14 1.08
C VAL A 200 -5.53 10.30 1.88
N PHE A 201 -6.21 10.68 2.97
CA PHE A 201 -5.78 11.76 3.86
C PHE A 201 -4.65 11.29 4.79
N TRP A 202 -3.44 11.19 4.23
CA TRP A 202 -2.26 10.66 4.94
C TRP A 202 -1.97 11.35 6.28
N ARG A 203 -2.02 12.68 6.34
CA ARG A 203 -1.76 13.42 7.58
C ARG A 203 -2.75 13.02 8.68
N GLY A 204 -4.02 12.88 8.34
CA GLY A 204 -5.04 12.35 9.25
C GLY A 204 -4.69 10.96 9.76
N VAL A 205 -4.27 10.06 8.87
CA VAL A 205 -3.89 8.67 9.22
C VAL A 205 -2.77 8.62 10.25
N ALA A 206 -1.68 9.35 9.97
CA ALA A 206 -0.50 9.32 10.83
C ALA A 206 -0.79 9.97 12.19
N GLU A 207 -1.46 11.11 12.21
CA GLU A 207 -1.75 11.85 13.44
C GLU A 207 -2.82 11.15 14.31
N GLU A 208 -3.84 10.52 13.71
CA GLU A 208 -4.75 9.66 14.45
C GLU A 208 -4.00 8.49 15.08
N LEU A 209 -3.11 7.82 14.33
CA LEU A 209 -2.35 6.71 14.91
C LEU A 209 -1.47 7.16 16.08
N LEU A 210 -0.82 8.33 15.99
CA LEU A 210 -0.03 8.88 17.09
C LEU A 210 -0.91 9.19 18.31
N TRP A 211 -2.12 9.72 18.09
CA TRP A 211 -3.13 9.96 19.13
C TRP A 211 -3.62 8.64 19.78
N LEU A 212 -3.79 7.58 18.98
CA LEU A 212 -4.09 6.23 19.49
C LEU A 212 -2.93 5.66 20.32
N ILE A 213 -1.70 5.81 19.84
CA ILE A 213 -0.50 5.37 20.55
C ILE A 213 -0.41 6.10 21.89
N SER A 214 -0.63 7.41 21.94
CA SER A 214 -0.51 8.17 23.20
C SER A 214 -1.58 7.86 24.25
N GLY A 215 -2.62 7.07 23.91
CA GLY A 215 -3.73 6.79 24.81
C GLY A 215 -4.72 7.94 24.97
N ASP A 216 -4.63 8.96 24.12
CA ASP A 216 -5.48 10.14 24.18
C ASP A 216 -6.92 9.81 23.74
N THR A 217 -7.89 10.50 24.33
CA THR A 217 -9.33 10.33 24.11
C THR A 217 -10.04 11.63 23.76
N SER A 218 -9.32 12.75 23.71
CA SER A 218 -9.83 14.05 23.33
C SER A 218 -9.75 14.26 21.82
N ALA A 219 -10.89 14.52 21.19
CA ALA A 219 -10.93 14.95 19.79
C ALA A 219 -10.25 16.31 19.57
N HIS A 220 -10.13 17.15 20.61
CA HIS A 220 -9.51 18.47 20.52
C HIS A 220 -8.04 18.40 20.13
N THR A 221 -7.32 17.35 20.55
CA THR A 221 -5.92 17.14 20.15
C THR A 221 -5.77 17.05 18.63
N LEU A 222 -6.71 16.38 17.96
CA LEU A 222 -6.74 16.28 16.51
C LEU A 222 -7.24 17.58 15.86
N GLN A 223 -8.27 18.21 16.42
CA GLN A 223 -8.81 19.49 15.92
C GLN A 223 -7.77 20.61 15.95
N HIS A 224 -6.94 20.68 17.00
CA HIS A 224 -5.83 21.65 17.10
C HIS A 224 -4.78 21.45 16.01
N LYS A 225 -4.73 20.27 15.37
CA LYS A 225 -3.88 19.96 14.21
C LYS A 225 -4.62 20.08 12.87
N ASP A 226 -5.83 20.64 12.87
CA ASP A 226 -6.74 20.74 11.72
C ASP A 226 -7.20 19.38 11.17
N ILE A 227 -7.49 18.44 12.09
CA ILE A 227 -7.94 17.08 11.77
C ILE A 227 -9.30 16.83 12.42
N HIS A 228 -10.33 16.81 11.59
CA HIS A 228 -11.74 16.85 12.01
C HIS A 228 -12.48 15.50 11.82
N ILE A 229 -11.75 14.39 11.80
CA ILE A 229 -12.32 13.06 11.51
C ILE A 229 -13.23 12.51 12.63
N TRP A 230 -13.10 13.04 13.85
CA TRP A 230 -13.89 12.64 15.03
C TRP A 230 -14.99 13.64 15.40
N ASP A 231 -15.08 14.79 14.74
CA ASP A 231 -15.97 15.90 15.10
C ASP A 231 -17.45 15.48 15.19
N GLY A 232 -17.92 14.73 14.20
CA GLY A 232 -19.29 14.24 14.17
C GLY A 232 -19.63 13.40 15.41
N ASN A 233 -18.74 12.47 15.76
CA ASN A 233 -18.90 11.56 16.89
C ASN A 233 -18.62 12.21 18.26
N ALA A 234 -17.94 13.35 18.27
CA ALA A 234 -17.62 14.11 19.49
C ALA A 234 -18.62 15.25 19.77
N SER A 235 -19.57 15.49 18.86
CA SER A 235 -20.55 16.57 18.97
C SER A 235 -21.53 16.34 20.13
N ARG A 236 -22.07 17.43 20.68
CA ARG A 236 -23.08 17.38 21.76
C ARG A 236 -24.28 16.52 21.38
N GLU A 237 -24.83 16.74 20.19
CA GLU A 237 -25.98 16.01 19.66
C GLU A 237 -25.71 14.50 19.58
N TYR A 238 -24.54 14.12 19.05
CA TYR A 238 -24.17 12.71 18.94
C TYR A 238 -23.96 12.07 20.31
N LEU A 239 -23.23 12.72 21.23
CA LEU A 239 -23.01 12.22 22.58
C LEU A 239 -24.34 12.03 23.34
N ASP A 240 -25.28 12.96 23.19
CA ASP A 240 -26.63 12.84 23.78
C ASP A 240 -27.40 11.66 23.18
N SER A 241 -27.32 11.46 21.86
CA SER A 241 -27.93 10.31 21.17
C SER A 241 -27.36 8.95 21.64
N ARG A 242 -26.13 8.95 22.17
CA ARG A 242 -25.47 7.77 22.75
C ARG A 242 -25.78 7.58 24.24
N GLY A 243 -26.58 8.46 24.85
CA GLY A 243 -26.87 8.42 26.28
C GLY A 243 -25.71 8.89 27.15
N LEU A 244 -24.85 9.78 26.62
CA LEU A 244 -23.66 10.32 27.29
C LEU A 244 -23.77 11.85 27.55
N PRO A 245 -24.87 12.34 28.17
CA PRO A 245 -25.08 13.78 28.34
C PRO A 245 -24.08 14.44 29.29
N PHE A 246 -23.43 13.64 30.14
CA PHE A 246 -22.44 14.09 31.12
C PHE A 246 -21.03 14.25 30.54
N ARG A 247 -20.76 13.73 29.34
CA ARG A 247 -19.45 13.87 28.68
C ARG A 247 -19.28 15.28 28.14
N GLU A 248 -18.07 15.83 28.23
CA GLU A 248 -17.73 17.08 27.56
C GLU A 248 -17.73 16.90 26.03
N VAL A 249 -18.04 17.95 25.27
CA VAL A 249 -17.83 17.92 23.81
C VAL A 249 -16.35 17.67 23.55
N GLY A 250 -16.02 16.75 22.64
CA GLY A 250 -14.63 16.34 22.41
C GLY A 250 -14.19 15.10 23.19
N ASP A 251 -14.87 14.73 24.30
CA ASP A 251 -14.57 13.52 25.07
C ASP A 251 -15.21 12.29 24.40
N LEU A 252 -14.37 11.46 23.78
CA LEU A 252 -14.82 10.24 23.09
C LEU A 252 -15.04 9.06 24.05
N GLY A 253 -14.70 9.20 25.33
CA GLY A 253 -14.69 8.13 26.32
C GLY A 253 -13.49 7.19 26.17
N PRO A 254 -13.54 6.00 26.81
CA PRO A 254 -12.44 5.04 26.84
C PRO A 254 -12.30 4.26 25.52
N VAL A 255 -12.11 4.96 24.40
CA VAL A 255 -11.99 4.39 23.06
C VAL A 255 -10.59 3.82 22.79
N TYR A 256 -10.40 3.23 21.62
CA TYR A 256 -9.15 2.69 21.05
C TYR A 256 -7.85 2.88 21.88
N GLY A 257 -7.22 4.07 21.81
CA GLY A 257 -5.91 4.33 22.42
C GLY A 257 -5.93 4.14 23.94
N PHE A 258 -7.00 4.59 24.60
CA PHE A 258 -7.19 4.33 26.03
C PHE A 258 -7.18 2.83 26.32
N GLN A 259 -7.89 2.03 25.53
CA GLN A 259 -7.85 0.57 25.71
C GLN A 259 -6.47 -0.01 25.40
N TRP A 260 -5.70 0.57 24.48
CA TRP A 260 -4.34 0.10 24.18
C TRP A 260 -3.36 0.34 25.33
N ARG A 261 -3.48 1.48 26.02
CA ARG A 261 -2.52 1.91 27.06
C ARG A 261 -3.00 1.67 28.49
N HIS A 262 -4.31 1.58 28.69
CA HIS A 262 -4.99 1.59 29.99
C HIS A 262 -6.15 0.58 30.05
N PHE A 263 -6.00 -0.60 29.43
CA PHE A 263 -7.09 -1.58 29.35
C PHE A 263 -7.62 -1.94 30.74
N GLY A 264 -8.94 -1.78 30.95
CA GLY A 264 -9.61 -2.06 32.22
C GLY A 264 -9.40 -1.00 33.32
N ALA A 265 -8.73 0.13 33.03
CA ALA A 265 -8.74 1.28 33.92
C ALA A 265 -10.13 1.91 33.97
N LYS A 266 -10.51 2.45 35.13
CA LYS A 266 -11.78 3.16 35.28
C LYS A 266 -11.67 4.54 34.64
N TYR A 267 -12.39 4.75 33.54
CA TYR A 267 -12.45 6.06 32.88
C TYR A 267 -13.19 7.08 33.74
N THR A 268 -12.71 8.33 33.74
CA THR A 268 -13.39 9.48 34.32
C THR A 268 -13.74 10.49 33.23
N ASP A 269 -12.72 11.11 32.64
CA ASP A 269 -12.83 12.11 31.58
C ASP A 269 -11.55 12.15 30.73
N MET A 270 -11.56 12.94 29.64
CA MET A 270 -10.42 13.09 28.74
C MET A 270 -9.24 13.90 29.32
N HIS A 271 -9.37 14.51 30.51
CA HIS A 271 -8.34 15.37 31.12
C HIS A 271 -7.53 14.65 32.21
N ALA A 272 -8.03 13.51 32.70
CA ALA A 272 -7.39 12.75 33.76
C ALA A 272 -6.07 12.09 33.33
N ASP A 273 -5.16 11.96 34.29
CA ASP A 273 -3.91 11.21 34.10
C ASP A 273 -4.14 9.72 34.42
N TYR A 274 -4.08 8.89 33.37
CA TYR A 274 -4.23 7.44 33.46
C TYR A 274 -2.89 6.69 33.55
N THR A 275 -1.76 7.39 33.70
CA THR A 275 -0.44 6.77 33.79
C THR A 275 -0.38 5.68 34.85
N GLY A 276 0.04 4.48 34.45
CA GLY A 276 0.15 3.32 35.34
C GLY A 276 -1.18 2.66 35.72
N GLN A 277 -2.32 3.12 35.18
CA GLN A 277 -3.62 2.50 35.38
C GLN A 277 -3.94 1.50 34.27
N GLY A 278 -4.61 0.41 34.62
CA GLY A 278 -5.00 -0.65 33.68
C GLY A 278 -3.80 -1.46 33.16
N VAL A 279 -3.97 -2.09 32.00
CA VAL A 279 -2.92 -2.83 31.30
C VAL A 279 -2.45 -2.06 30.07
N ASP A 280 -1.16 -1.73 30.01
CA ASP A 280 -0.51 -1.19 28.80
C ASP A 280 -0.17 -2.35 27.85
N GLN A 281 -1.17 -2.70 27.02
CA GLN A 281 -1.06 -3.77 26.04
C GLN A 281 -0.02 -3.46 24.96
N LEU A 282 0.13 -2.19 24.57
CA LEU A 282 1.10 -1.80 23.54
C LEU A 282 2.53 -1.99 24.03
N ALA A 283 2.81 -1.58 25.28
CA ALA A 283 4.10 -1.83 25.92
C ALA A 283 4.36 -3.34 26.08
N GLU A 284 3.36 -4.14 26.46
CA GLU A 284 3.48 -5.60 26.57
C GLU A 284 3.78 -6.26 25.20
N VAL A 285 3.12 -5.82 24.12
CA VAL A 285 3.38 -6.27 22.76
C VAL A 285 4.83 -5.99 22.35
N ILE A 286 5.30 -4.75 22.54
CA ILE A 286 6.68 -4.36 22.18
C ILE A 286 7.69 -5.15 23.03
N HIS A 287 7.42 -5.35 24.32
CA HIS A 287 8.27 -6.15 25.19
C HIS A 287 8.36 -7.59 24.68
N LYS A 288 7.24 -8.25 24.40
CA LYS A 288 7.22 -9.63 23.88
C LYS A 288 7.95 -9.75 22.54
N LEU A 289 7.79 -8.79 21.64
CA LEU A 289 8.50 -8.80 20.36
C LEU A 289 10.02 -8.70 20.52
N ARG A 290 10.50 -7.99 21.55
CA ARG A 290 11.95 -7.90 21.86
C ARG A 290 12.49 -9.14 22.56
N THR A 291 11.71 -9.77 23.45
CA THR A 291 12.22 -10.81 24.37
C THR A 291 11.79 -12.23 24.02
N ASN A 292 10.64 -12.39 23.39
CA ASN A 292 10.06 -13.68 22.99
C ASN A 292 9.21 -13.53 21.69
N PRO A 293 9.84 -13.19 20.54
CA PRO A 293 9.12 -12.90 19.30
C PRO A 293 8.30 -14.08 18.75
N THR A 294 8.59 -15.30 19.20
CA THR A 294 7.85 -16.52 18.82
C THR A 294 6.59 -16.76 19.66
N ASP A 295 6.30 -15.91 20.66
CA ASP A 295 5.09 -16.02 21.45
C ASP A 295 3.84 -15.89 20.58
N ARG A 296 2.80 -16.68 20.89
CA ARG A 296 1.56 -16.73 20.10
C ARG A 296 0.43 -15.86 20.68
N ARG A 297 0.72 -15.07 21.72
CA ARG A 297 -0.21 -14.18 22.43
C ARG A 297 0.24 -12.72 22.35
N ILE A 298 0.88 -12.34 21.24
CA ILE A 298 1.23 -10.95 20.95
C ILE A 298 0.00 -10.29 20.33
N VAL A 299 -0.94 -9.88 21.17
CA VAL A 299 -2.26 -9.37 20.80
C VAL A 299 -2.50 -8.02 21.45
N LEU A 300 -3.14 -7.11 20.72
CA LEU A 300 -3.58 -5.79 21.17
C LEU A 300 -5.08 -5.67 20.92
N SER A 301 -5.88 -5.37 21.95
CA SER A 301 -7.34 -5.26 21.83
C SER A 301 -7.87 -3.91 22.27
N ALA A 302 -8.81 -3.36 21.49
CA ALA A 302 -9.64 -2.23 21.89
C ALA A 302 -11.03 -2.68 22.38
N TRP A 303 -11.37 -3.97 22.30
CA TRP A 303 -12.72 -4.44 22.60
C TRP A 303 -12.88 -4.83 24.08
N ASN A 304 -13.32 -3.87 24.89
CA ASN A 304 -13.69 -4.09 26.28
C ASN A 304 -15.22 -4.06 26.46
N PRO A 305 -15.91 -5.20 26.63
CA PRO A 305 -17.35 -5.25 26.84
C PRO A 305 -17.87 -4.41 28.00
N ALA A 306 -17.09 -4.23 29.07
CA ALA A 306 -17.49 -3.45 30.23
C ALA A 306 -17.63 -1.95 29.90
N ASP A 307 -16.80 -1.45 28.98
CA ASP A 307 -16.68 -0.02 28.69
C ASP A 307 -17.47 0.39 27.43
N LEU A 308 -18.07 -0.53 26.68
CA LEU A 308 -18.71 -0.23 25.38
C LEU A 308 -19.82 0.83 25.48
N ASN A 309 -20.54 0.87 26.62
CA ASN A 309 -21.60 1.85 26.86
C ASN A 309 -21.06 3.23 27.23
N GLU A 310 -19.77 3.33 27.55
CA GLU A 310 -19.10 4.58 27.89
C GLU A 310 -18.45 5.23 26.67
N MET A 311 -18.25 4.51 25.58
CA MET A 311 -17.59 4.98 24.36
C MET A 311 -18.56 5.74 23.45
N ALA A 312 -18.11 6.88 22.89
CA ALA A 312 -18.86 7.60 21.86
C ALA A 312 -19.15 6.69 20.65
N LEU A 313 -18.14 5.94 20.21
CA LEU A 313 -18.29 4.95 19.15
C LEU A 313 -17.54 3.66 19.52
N PRO A 314 -18.23 2.50 19.61
CA PRO A 314 -17.57 1.21 19.83
C PRO A 314 -16.49 0.93 18.77
N PRO A 315 -15.32 0.37 19.15
CA PRO A 315 -14.20 0.19 18.23
C PRO A 315 -14.54 -0.59 16.97
N CYS A 316 -14.23 -0.02 15.80
CA CYS A 316 -14.40 -0.70 14.51
C CYS A 316 -13.30 -1.74 14.29
N HIS A 317 -12.03 -1.33 14.36
CA HIS A 317 -10.87 -2.23 14.42
C HIS A 317 -10.63 -2.66 15.86
N MET A 318 -11.09 -3.87 16.17
CA MET A 318 -11.30 -4.33 17.54
C MET A 318 -10.05 -4.93 18.18
N PHE A 319 -9.24 -5.64 17.40
CA PHE A 319 -7.98 -6.20 17.87
C PHE A 319 -7.03 -6.44 16.70
N CYS A 320 -5.74 -6.53 17.01
CA CYS A 320 -4.73 -7.06 16.10
C CYS A 320 -3.81 -8.06 16.80
N GLN A 321 -3.24 -8.95 16.01
CA GLN A 321 -2.24 -9.93 16.43
C GLN A 321 -0.97 -9.72 15.62
N PHE A 322 0.17 -9.80 16.29
CA PHE A 322 1.48 -9.74 15.68
C PHE A 322 2.11 -11.14 15.56
N TYR A 323 2.91 -11.31 14.52
CA TYR A 323 3.58 -12.57 14.20
C TYR A 323 4.99 -12.29 13.68
N VAL A 324 5.97 -13.05 14.17
CA VAL A 324 7.36 -12.95 13.70
C VAL A 324 7.79 -14.26 13.06
N ALA A 325 8.26 -14.17 11.82
CA ALA A 325 8.97 -15.24 11.12
C ALA A 325 10.12 -14.64 10.32
N ASP A 326 11.27 -15.30 10.28
CA ASP A 326 12.45 -14.85 9.52
C ASP A 326 12.87 -13.38 9.80
N MET A 327 12.75 -12.97 11.06
CA MET A 327 12.99 -11.58 11.53
C MET A 327 12.05 -10.52 10.92
N GLU A 328 10.95 -10.95 10.31
CA GLU A 328 9.90 -10.08 9.77
C GLU A 328 8.66 -10.06 10.67
N LEU A 329 8.17 -8.85 10.95
CA LEU A 329 6.97 -8.59 11.72
C LEU A 329 5.76 -8.43 10.80
N SER A 330 4.78 -9.30 10.98
CA SER A 330 3.47 -9.18 10.34
C SER A 330 2.40 -8.84 11.37
N CYS A 331 1.32 -8.20 10.91
CA CYS A 331 0.18 -7.80 11.73
C CYS A 331 -1.11 -8.26 11.05
N GLN A 332 -1.97 -8.95 11.80
CA GLN A 332 -3.34 -9.24 11.39
C GLN A 332 -4.31 -8.43 12.25
N MET A 333 -5.12 -7.57 11.63
CA MET A 333 -6.14 -6.78 12.30
C MET A 333 -7.54 -7.29 11.97
N TYR A 334 -8.40 -7.43 12.98
CA TYR A 334 -9.82 -7.73 12.81
C TYR A 334 -10.68 -6.48 13.00
N GLN A 335 -11.47 -6.16 11.95
CA GLN A 335 -12.41 -5.05 11.93
C GLN A 335 -13.85 -5.57 11.85
N ARG A 336 -14.66 -5.37 12.89
CA ARG A 336 -16.06 -5.85 12.88
C ARG A 336 -16.95 -5.17 11.85
N SER A 337 -16.63 -3.91 11.52
CA SER A 337 -17.48 -3.01 10.75
C SER A 337 -16.59 -2.12 9.90
N ALA A 338 -16.68 -2.28 8.58
CA ALA A 338 -15.74 -1.69 7.64
C ALA A 338 -16.49 -0.93 6.55
N ASP A 339 -16.54 0.39 6.69
CA ASP A 339 -16.95 1.30 5.63
C ASP A 339 -15.90 1.27 4.52
N MET A 340 -16.24 0.60 3.42
CA MET A 340 -15.36 0.44 2.26
C MET A 340 -15.11 1.77 1.53
N GLY A 341 -16.00 2.74 1.64
CA GLY A 341 -15.89 4.03 0.95
C GLY A 341 -14.90 4.97 1.63
N LEU A 342 -15.00 5.11 2.96
CA LEU A 342 -14.20 6.05 3.74
C LEU A 342 -13.19 5.38 4.67
N GLY A 343 -13.64 4.48 5.54
CA GLY A 343 -12.84 3.94 6.64
C GLY A 343 -11.73 2.99 6.20
N VAL A 344 -12.01 2.02 5.34
CA VAL A 344 -11.06 0.97 4.97
C VAL A 344 -9.75 1.49 4.39
N PRO A 345 -9.72 2.44 3.43
CA PRO A 345 -8.47 3.03 2.94
C PRO A 345 -7.63 3.66 4.06
N PHE A 346 -8.29 4.26 5.06
CA PHE A 346 -7.66 4.88 6.22
C PHE A 346 -7.09 3.80 7.16
N ASN A 347 -7.87 2.74 7.44
CA ASN A 347 -7.48 1.66 8.34
C ASN A 347 -6.32 0.80 7.78
N ILE A 348 -6.28 0.58 6.46
CA ILE A 348 -5.15 -0.10 5.80
C ILE A 348 -3.85 0.67 6.05
N ALA A 349 -3.84 1.96 5.78
CA ALA A 349 -2.66 2.80 5.97
C ALA A 349 -2.26 2.92 7.46
N SER A 350 -3.25 3.04 8.37
CA SER A 350 -3.01 3.17 9.81
C SER A 350 -2.32 1.93 10.40
N TYR A 351 -2.83 0.72 10.15
CA TYR A 351 -2.22 -0.50 10.70
C TYR A 351 -0.95 -0.91 9.94
N ALA A 352 -0.82 -0.56 8.67
CA ALA A 352 0.46 -0.68 7.97
C ALA A 352 1.54 0.21 8.62
N LEU A 353 1.18 1.46 8.99
CA LEU A 353 2.08 2.36 9.70
C LEU A 353 2.43 1.80 11.08
N LEU A 354 1.44 1.40 11.88
CA LEU A 354 1.66 0.81 13.22
C LEU A 354 2.63 -0.38 13.16
N THR A 355 2.43 -1.28 12.19
CA THR A 355 3.29 -2.45 12.01
C THR A 355 4.73 -2.05 11.72
N ARG A 356 4.94 -1.02 10.89
CA ARG A 356 6.28 -0.50 10.57
C ARG A 356 6.93 0.20 11.77
N LEU A 357 6.18 0.98 12.55
CA LEU A 357 6.68 1.61 13.78
C LEU A 357 7.11 0.58 14.82
N ILE A 358 6.28 -0.43 15.07
CA ILE A 358 6.60 -1.53 15.99
C ILE A 358 7.81 -2.31 15.48
N ALA A 359 7.88 -2.64 14.19
CA ALA A 359 9.04 -3.31 13.60
C ALA A 359 10.32 -2.52 13.87
N GLN A 360 10.30 -1.21 13.61
CA GLN A 360 11.45 -0.33 13.82
C GLN A 360 11.93 -0.30 15.27
N VAL A 361 11.02 -0.08 16.24
CA VAL A 361 11.42 0.00 17.66
C VAL A 361 11.77 -1.37 18.27
N THR A 362 11.44 -2.47 17.59
CA THR A 362 11.80 -3.82 18.01
C THR A 362 13.01 -4.39 17.25
N GLY A 363 13.55 -3.65 16.28
CA GLY A 363 14.67 -4.11 15.45
C GLY A 363 14.30 -5.19 14.43
N LEU A 364 13.01 -5.36 14.15
CA LEU A 364 12.47 -6.31 13.17
C LEU A 364 12.27 -5.62 11.81
N LYS A 365 12.16 -6.42 10.75
CA LYS A 365 11.79 -5.93 9.42
C LYS A 365 10.26 -5.94 9.25
N PRO A 366 9.64 -4.97 8.58
CA PRO A 366 8.22 -5.06 8.25
C PRO A 366 7.94 -6.19 7.24
N GLY A 367 6.99 -7.06 7.56
CA GLY A 367 6.54 -8.18 6.72
C GLY A 367 5.22 -7.85 6.01
N GLU A 368 4.09 -8.32 6.54
CA GLU A 368 2.76 -8.15 5.94
C GLU A 368 1.75 -7.50 6.89
N PHE A 369 0.82 -6.73 6.32
CA PHE A 369 -0.43 -6.36 6.99
C PHE A 369 -1.61 -7.17 6.42
N VAL A 370 -2.33 -7.87 7.30
CA VAL A 370 -3.51 -8.68 6.97
C VAL A 370 -4.75 -8.04 7.59
N HIS A 371 -5.69 -7.62 6.74
CA HIS A 371 -6.93 -6.98 7.16
C HIS A 371 -8.07 -7.98 7.08
N VAL A 372 -8.53 -8.46 8.24
CA VAL A 372 -9.70 -9.34 8.37
C VAL A 372 -10.91 -8.49 8.72
N ILE A 373 -12.00 -8.66 7.97
CA ILE A 373 -13.21 -7.85 8.10
C ILE A 373 -14.40 -8.75 8.42
N GLY A 374 -15.20 -8.35 9.41
CA GLY A 374 -16.53 -8.87 9.69
C GLY A 374 -17.56 -8.34 8.69
N ASP A 375 -18.25 -7.27 9.03
CA ASP A 375 -19.22 -6.61 8.15
C ASP A 375 -18.52 -5.62 7.20
N ALA A 376 -18.27 -6.06 5.96
CA ALA A 376 -17.73 -5.22 4.89
C ALA A 376 -18.89 -4.59 4.12
N HIS A 377 -19.00 -3.26 4.14
CA HIS A 377 -20.16 -2.59 3.57
C HIS A 377 -19.84 -1.32 2.78
N VAL A 378 -20.74 -1.01 1.86
CA VAL A 378 -20.81 0.23 1.10
C VAL A 378 -22.12 0.92 1.46
N TYR A 379 -22.05 2.16 1.95
CA TYR A 379 -23.25 2.98 2.14
C TYR A 379 -23.91 3.29 0.79
N LEU A 380 -25.24 3.36 0.77
CA LEU A 380 -25.98 3.58 -0.47
C LEU A 380 -25.63 4.91 -1.16
N ASN A 381 -25.33 5.97 -0.38
CA ASN A 381 -24.86 7.26 -0.90
C ASN A 381 -23.40 7.23 -1.41
N HIS A 382 -22.65 6.14 -1.22
CA HIS A 382 -21.29 5.97 -1.74
C HIS A 382 -21.21 5.10 -3.01
N VAL A 383 -22.33 4.50 -3.44
CA VAL A 383 -22.35 3.60 -4.61
C VAL A 383 -21.83 4.29 -5.87
N GLU A 384 -22.38 5.46 -6.23
CA GLU A 384 -21.95 6.22 -7.40
C GLU A 384 -20.48 6.70 -7.29
N PRO A 385 -20.05 7.33 -6.18
CA PRO A 385 -18.63 7.63 -5.94
C PRO A 385 -17.68 6.43 -6.11
N LEU A 386 -18.07 5.26 -5.61
CA LEU A 386 -17.25 4.05 -5.70
C LEU A 386 -17.27 3.44 -7.10
N GLN A 387 -18.38 3.47 -7.83
CA GLN A 387 -18.40 3.09 -9.24
C GLN A 387 -17.43 3.94 -10.07
N LYS A 388 -17.34 5.24 -9.79
CA LYS A 388 -16.31 6.12 -10.39
C LYS A 388 -14.89 5.76 -9.95
N GLN A 389 -14.68 5.33 -8.71
CA GLN A 389 -13.38 4.84 -8.26
C GLN A 389 -12.98 3.55 -9.01
N LEU A 390 -13.93 2.64 -9.23
CA LEU A 390 -13.71 1.34 -9.87
C LEU A 390 -13.29 1.42 -11.35
N THR A 391 -13.49 2.56 -12.01
CA THR A 391 -13.00 2.80 -13.39
C THR A 391 -11.52 3.22 -13.43
N ARG A 392 -10.89 3.45 -12.27
CA ARG A 392 -9.50 3.91 -12.19
C ARG A 392 -8.57 2.71 -12.03
N THR A 393 -7.58 2.61 -12.89
CA THR A 393 -6.48 1.65 -12.73
C THR A 393 -5.61 2.07 -11.54
N PRO A 394 -5.30 1.16 -10.59
CA PRO A 394 -4.30 1.41 -9.56
C PRO A 394 -2.96 1.87 -10.15
N ARG A 395 -2.30 2.77 -9.44
CA ARG A 395 -0.90 3.16 -9.67
C ARG A 395 -0.04 2.46 -8.62
N PRO A 396 1.28 2.35 -8.83
CA PRO A 396 2.16 1.77 -7.82
C PRO A 396 1.97 2.43 -6.46
N PHE A 397 1.94 1.63 -5.41
CA PHE A 397 1.99 2.14 -4.04
C PHE A 397 3.23 3.00 -3.80
N PRO A 398 3.14 4.03 -2.94
CA PRO A 398 4.29 4.82 -2.55
C PRO A 398 5.24 4.03 -1.66
N THR A 399 6.40 4.63 -1.38
CA THR A 399 7.26 4.17 -0.29
C THR A 399 7.08 5.05 0.95
N LEU A 400 7.21 4.45 2.13
CA LEU A 400 7.21 5.17 3.41
C LEU A 400 8.58 5.05 4.07
N LEU A 401 9.24 6.18 4.25
CA LEU A 401 10.43 6.30 5.08
C LEU A 401 10.04 6.81 6.46
N ILE A 402 10.67 6.23 7.48
CA ILE A 402 10.49 6.60 8.88
C ILE A 402 11.86 7.04 9.38
N ASN A 403 11.92 8.08 10.22
CA ASN A 403 13.15 8.60 10.78
C ASN A 403 13.99 7.47 11.41
N PRO A 404 15.19 7.17 10.87
CA PRO A 404 15.99 6.02 11.32
C PRO A 404 16.56 6.18 12.73
N GLU A 405 16.56 7.40 13.30
CA GLU A 405 17.07 7.65 14.65
C GLU A 405 16.08 7.19 15.74
N LYS A 406 14.79 7.07 15.41
CA LYS A 406 13.70 6.71 16.34
C LYS A 406 13.63 5.18 16.53
N THR A 407 14.48 4.63 17.40
CA THR A 407 14.60 3.16 17.59
C THR A 407 14.22 2.66 18.99
N THR A 408 14.05 3.56 19.95
CA THR A 408 13.97 3.19 21.38
C THR A 408 12.55 3.07 21.92
N SER A 409 11.66 4.00 21.56
CA SER A 409 10.27 4.04 22.02
C SER A 409 9.31 4.39 20.90
N ILE A 410 8.14 3.74 20.93
CA ILE A 410 7.03 4.05 20.03
C ILE A 410 6.37 5.41 20.36
N ASP A 411 6.51 5.88 21.60
CA ASP A 411 5.93 7.16 22.05
C ASP A 411 6.70 8.37 21.51
N GLY A 412 7.89 8.15 20.96
CA GLY A 412 8.78 9.21 20.51
C GLY A 412 8.49 9.74 19.10
N PHE A 413 7.60 9.11 18.34
CA PHE A 413 7.34 9.50 16.95
C PHE A 413 6.47 10.77 16.85
N THR A 414 6.82 11.66 15.92
CA THR A 414 5.97 12.77 15.49
C THR A 414 5.67 12.66 13.99
N PHE A 415 4.75 13.50 13.48
CA PHE A 415 4.39 13.45 12.06
C PHE A 415 5.58 13.73 11.13
N GLU A 416 6.51 14.58 11.57
CA GLU A 416 7.73 14.97 10.84
C GLU A 416 8.71 13.80 10.68
N ASP A 417 8.56 12.73 11.46
CA ASP A 417 9.38 11.53 11.32
C ASP A 417 8.96 10.67 10.12
N PHE A 418 7.91 11.04 9.37
CA PHE A 418 7.38 10.26 8.26
C PHE A 418 7.48 10.97 6.91
N GLU A 419 8.07 10.28 5.93
CA GLU A 419 8.17 10.75 4.56
C GLU A 419 7.55 9.74 3.58
N VAL A 420 6.47 10.14 2.91
CA VAL A 420 5.85 9.35 1.84
C VAL A 420 6.40 9.80 0.49
N ARG A 421 7.10 8.92 -0.22
CA ARG A 421 7.70 9.19 -1.54
C ARG A 421 6.89 8.56 -2.67
N ASP A 422 6.91 9.24 -3.82
CA ASP A 422 6.26 8.79 -5.06
C ASP A 422 4.75 8.52 -4.97
N TYR A 423 4.05 9.12 -3.98
CA TYR A 423 2.60 9.01 -3.89
C TYR A 423 1.91 9.83 -4.98
N ARG A 424 1.52 9.15 -6.05
CA ARG A 424 0.84 9.74 -7.21
C ARG A 424 -0.59 9.21 -7.32
N PRO A 425 -1.52 9.47 -6.39
CA PRO A 425 -2.88 8.97 -6.49
C PRO A 425 -3.65 9.67 -7.62
N HIS A 426 -4.78 9.08 -8.01
CA HIS A 426 -5.84 9.79 -8.72
C HIS A 426 -6.47 10.86 -7.81
N GLY A 427 -7.22 11.79 -8.41
CA GLY A 427 -7.86 12.88 -7.68
C GLY A 427 -8.84 12.41 -6.60
N THR A 428 -9.08 13.25 -5.60
CA THR A 428 -10.03 12.97 -4.50
C THR A 428 -11.43 12.64 -5.04
N ILE A 429 -12.12 11.73 -4.38
CA ILE A 429 -13.55 11.46 -4.57
C ILE A 429 -14.22 11.83 -3.25
N LYS A 430 -15.12 12.82 -3.30
CA LYS A 430 -15.89 13.24 -2.12
C LYS A 430 -16.92 12.16 -1.79
N MET A 431 -16.98 11.80 -0.52
CA MET A 431 -17.97 10.89 0.07
C MET A 431 -18.29 11.46 1.45
N GLU A 432 -19.57 11.58 1.77
CA GLU A 432 -20.03 12.13 3.05
C GLU A 432 -20.02 11.03 4.11
N MET A 433 -19.54 11.36 5.32
CA MET A 433 -19.60 10.43 6.44
C MET A 433 -21.05 10.26 6.88
N SER A 434 -21.47 9.02 7.11
CA SER A 434 -22.79 8.73 7.68
C SER A 434 -22.67 8.75 9.20
N VAL A 435 -23.31 9.72 9.85
CA VAL A 435 -23.25 9.93 11.31
C VAL A 435 -24.36 9.17 12.01
#